data_AF-A0A7V3J9P9-F1
#
_entry.id   AF-A0A7V3J9P9-F1
#
_cell.length_a   1.000
_cell.length_b   1.000
_cell.length_c   1.000
_cell.angle_alpha   90.00
_cell.angle_beta   90.00
_cell.angle_gamma   90.00
#
_symmetry.space_group_name_H-M   'P 1'
#
loop_
_entity.id
_entity.type
_entity.pdbx_description
1 polymer ?
#
loop_
_entity_poly.entity_id
_entity_poly.type
_entity_poly.pdbx_seq_one_letter_code
_entity_poly.pdbx_strand_id
1 'polypeptide(L)'
;MPKYKEIPWALRALLLWRQFEGHYSWATASLLLALSGWLPFALNPAFRSTVLAYNLPSLARLLLGLTWVGILISTYISLGLLPPRPKEYGFWKMFEMYIQWALTPITAIFFGSIPAVDAQTRMMLGKPLGFRVTKKVVPRRI
;
A
#
# COMPACT_ATOMS: atom_id res chain seq x y z
N MET A 1 -20.49 11.64 17.24
CA MET A 1 -19.69 10.46 17.65
C MET A 1 -20.64 9.43 18.21
N PRO A 2 -20.75 8.24 17.62
CA PRO A 2 -21.74 7.28 18.08
C PRO A 2 -21.34 6.69 19.45
N LYS A 3 -22.34 6.66 20.34
CA LYS A 3 -22.22 6.55 21.79
C LYS A 3 -22.37 5.08 22.21
N TYR A 4 -21.54 4.19 21.67
CA TYR A 4 -21.61 2.76 22.02
C TYR A 4 -21.03 2.58 23.43
N LYS A 5 -21.85 2.57 24.48
CA LYS A 5 -21.38 2.46 25.88
C LYS A 5 -20.90 1.03 26.22
N GLU A 6 -21.20 0.07 25.37
CA GLU A 6 -21.01 -1.37 25.59
C GLU A 6 -19.60 -1.88 25.27
N ILE A 7 -18.82 -1.15 24.46
CA ILE A 7 -17.48 -1.61 24.07
C ILE A 7 -16.49 -1.33 25.21
N PRO A 8 -15.75 -2.33 25.73
CA PRO A 8 -14.69 -2.12 26.72
C PRO A 8 -13.65 -1.10 26.24
N TRP A 9 -13.17 -0.22 27.12
CA TRP A 9 -12.25 0.86 26.74
C TRP A 9 -10.94 0.33 26.11
N ALA A 10 -10.43 -0.80 26.59
CA ALA A 10 -9.24 -1.45 26.05
C ALA A 10 -9.46 -1.92 24.60
N LEU A 11 -10.65 -2.47 24.30
CA LEU A 11 -11.00 -2.87 22.94
C LEU A 11 -11.10 -1.64 22.02
N ARG A 12 -11.65 -0.52 22.50
CA ARG A 12 -11.67 0.73 21.72
C ARG A 12 -10.27 1.25 21.43
N ALA A 13 -9.40 1.28 22.43
CA ALA A 13 -8.01 1.71 22.26
C ALA A 13 -7.28 0.81 21.24
N LEU A 14 -7.46 -0.50 21.33
CA LEU A 14 -6.89 -1.46 20.38
C LEU A 14 -7.41 -1.23 18.95
N LEU A 15 -8.71 -1.00 18.78
CA LEU A 15 -9.32 -0.74 17.47
C LEU A 15 -8.81 0.57 16.87
N LEU A 16 -8.72 1.63 17.68
CA LEU A 16 -8.16 2.91 17.25
C LEU A 16 -6.67 2.77 16.88
N TRP A 17 -5.90 2.04 17.69
CA TRP A 17 -4.49 1.78 17.41
C TRP A 17 -4.31 1.02 16.11
N ARG A 18 -5.05 -0.06 15.88
CA ARG A 18 -5.01 -0.83 14.62
C ARG A 18 -5.37 0.02 13.42
N GLN A 19 -6.39 0.88 13.54
CA GLN A 19 -6.79 1.76 12.45
C GLN A 19 -5.73 2.81 12.16
N PHE A 20 -5.14 3.41 13.20
CA PHE A 20 -4.09 4.41 13.07
C PHE A 20 -2.82 3.82 12.47
N GLU A 21 -2.34 2.70 13.02
CA GLU A 21 -1.16 1.98 12.53
C GLU A 21 -1.36 1.53 11.09
N GLY A 22 -2.52 0.97 10.76
CA GLY A 22 -2.83 0.55 9.39
C GLY A 22 -2.81 1.70 8.39
N HIS A 23 -3.42 2.84 8.72
CA HIS A 23 -3.40 4.02 7.84
C HIS A 23 -2.01 4.63 7.71
N TYR A 24 -1.25 4.68 8.79
CA TYR A 24 0.11 5.19 8.77
C TYR A 24 1.03 4.30 7.94
N SER A 25 0.95 2.98 8.16
CA SER A 25 1.72 1.96 7.44
C SER A 25 1.39 1.98 5.95
N TRP A 26 0.11 1.99 5.56
CA TRP A 26 -0.28 2.07 4.14
C TRP A 26 0.17 3.35 3.45
N ALA A 27 0.08 4.50 4.13
CA ALA A 27 0.49 5.77 3.53
C ALA A 27 2.01 5.85 3.33
N THR A 28 2.79 5.33 4.28
CA THR A 28 4.24 5.55 4.31
C THR A 28 5.10 4.37 3.84
N ALA A 29 4.60 3.13 3.90
CA ALA A 29 5.41 1.93 3.63
C ALA A 29 6.08 1.95 2.24
N SER A 30 5.36 2.29 1.17
CA SER A 30 5.92 2.30 -0.18
C SER A 30 6.97 3.41 -0.37
N LEU A 31 6.76 4.58 0.25
CA LEU A 31 7.74 5.68 0.26
C LEU A 31 8.98 5.31 1.08
N LEU A 32 8.78 4.73 2.27
CA LEU A 32 9.88 4.26 3.10
C LEU A 32 10.69 3.21 2.35
N LEU A 33 10.07 2.19 1.75
CA LEU A 33 10.79 1.17 0.98
C LEU A 33 11.60 1.77 -0.18
N ALA A 34 11.05 2.77 -0.88
CA ALA A 34 11.74 3.44 -1.98
C ALA A 34 12.93 4.31 -1.49
N LEU A 35 12.75 5.05 -0.40
CA LEU A 35 13.73 6.04 0.07
C LEU A 35 14.76 5.47 1.06
N SER A 36 14.42 4.41 1.79
CA SER A 36 15.25 3.85 2.86
C SER A 36 16.62 3.37 2.37
N GLY A 37 16.73 2.94 1.10
CA GLY A 37 18.00 2.53 0.52
C GLY A 37 19.00 3.68 0.37
N TRP A 38 18.52 4.91 0.19
CA TRP A 38 19.36 6.09 -0.05
C TRP A 38 19.55 6.95 1.20
N LEU A 39 18.64 6.83 2.18
CA LEU A 39 18.62 7.63 3.40
C LEU A 39 19.97 7.67 4.14
N PRO A 40 20.65 6.53 4.42
CA PRO A 40 21.91 6.56 5.18
C PRO A 40 23.03 7.29 4.44
N PHE A 41 23.07 7.16 3.11
CA PHE A 41 24.07 7.81 2.26
C PHE A 41 23.81 9.30 2.09
N ALA A 42 22.54 9.73 2.08
CA ALA A 42 22.16 11.12 2.00
C ALA A 42 22.44 11.88 3.31
N LEU A 43 22.24 11.23 4.46
CA LEU A 43 22.45 11.84 5.78
C LEU A 43 23.92 11.92 6.19
N ASN A 44 24.75 10.94 5.82
CA ASN A 44 26.16 10.93 6.20
C ASN A 44 27.06 10.32 5.10
N PRO A 45 27.90 11.13 4.43
CA PRO A 45 28.85 10.64 3.42
C PRO A 45 29.88 9.64 3.98
N ALA A 46 30.26 9.78 5.26
CA ALA A 46 31.18 8.86 5.94
C ALA A 46 30.56 7.49 6.22
N PHE A 47 29.25 7.33 6.02
CA PHE A 47 28.58 6.04 6.16
C PHE A 47 29.16 5.01 5.19
N ARG A 48 29.62 5.43 3.99
CA ARG A 48 30.21 4.52 2.98
C ARG A 48 31.43 3.73 3.47
N SER A 49 32.19 4.26 4.41
CA SER A 49 33.38 3.59 4.98
C SER A 49 33.05 2.73 6.20
N THR A 50 31.79 2.65 6.61
CA THR A 50 31.38 1.85 7.78
C THR A 50 31.17 0.38 7.41
N VAL A 51 31.45 -0.51 8.36
CA VAL A 51 31.15 -1.96 8.23
C VAL A 51 29.67 -2.20 7.97
N LEU A 52 28.79 -1.33 8.49
CA LEU A 52 27.36 -1.43 8.25
C LEU A 52 26.98 -1.17 6.80
N ALA A 53 27.56 -0.14 6.15
CA ALA A 53 27.29 0.15 4.74
C ALA A 53 27.74 -0.98 3.80
N TYR A 54 28.79 -1.71 4.15
CA TYR A 54 29.21 -2.88 3.40
C TYR A 54 28.23 -4.06 3.52
N ASN A 55 27.65 -4.27 4.71
CA ASN A 55 26.70 -5.35 4.96
C ASN A 55 25.26 -5.01 4.56
N LEU A 56 24.92 -3.72 4.47
CA LEU A 56 23.57 -3.23 4.21
C LEU A 56 22.95 -3.83 2.93
N PRO A 57 23.64 -3.87 1.77
CA PRO A 57 23.09 -4.44 0.55
C PRO A 57 22.83 -5.96 0.68
N SER A 58 23.68 -6.67 1.41
CA SER A 58 23.52 -8.12 1.63
C SER A 58 22.28 -8.43 2.47
N LEU A 59 22.12 -7.72 3.59
CA LEU A 59 20.93 -7.83 4.44
C LEU A 59 19.66 -7.43 3.69
N ALA A 60 19.70 -6.30 2.96
CA ALA A 60 18.58 -5.85 2.15
C ALA A 60 18.20 -6.88 1.07
N ARG A 61 19.19 -7.48 0.40
CA ARG A 61 18.96 -8.53 -0.60
C ARG A 61 18.28 -9.76 0.01
N LEU A 62 18.70 -10.19 1.21
CA LEU A 62 18.11 -11.33 1.89
C LEU A 62 16.66 -11.04 2.29
N LEU A 63 16.41 -9.89 2.93
CA LEU A 63 15.07 -9.46 3.32
C LEU A 63 14.15 -9.30 2.11
N LEU A 64 14.62 -8.62 1.05
CA LEU A 64 13.85 -8.46 -0.18
C LEU A 64 13.59 -9.80 -0.87
N GLY A 65 14.57 -10.71 -0.88
CA GLY A 65 14.39 -12.08 -1.35
C GLY A 65 13.27 -12.79 -0.61
N LEU A 66 13.21 -12.66 0.72
CA LEU A 66 12.12 -13.21 1.54
C LEU A 66 10.76 -12.56 1.21
N THR A 67 10.73 -11.24 0.98
CA THR A 67 9.48 -10.55 0.60
C THR A 67 8.94 -11.03 -0.74
N TRP A 68 9.81 -11.32 -1.72
CA TRP A 68 9.38 -11.87 -3.01
C TRP A 68 8.69 -13.23 -2.87
N VAL A 69 9.20 -14.10 -1.99
CA VAL A 69 8.54 -15.37 -1.67
C VAL A 69 7.15 -15.13 -1.07
N GLY A 70 7.03 -14.20 -0.13
CA GLY A 70 5.74 -13.81 0.45
C GLY A 70 4.75 -13.28 -0.59
N ILE A 71 5.21 -12.44 -1.52
CA ILE A 71 4.40 -11.93 -2.63
C ILE A 71 3.91 -13.07 -3.51
N LEU A 72 4.78 -14.02 -3.91
CA LEU A 72 4.39 -15.16 -4.74
C LEU A 72 3.29 -16.00 -4.08
N ILE A 73 3.42 -16.28 -2.77
CA ILE A 73 2.40 -17.00 -2.00
C ILE A 73 1.09 -16.20 -1.97
N SER A 74 1.16 -14.90 -1.69
CA SER A 74 -0.01 -14.01 -1.65
C SER A 74 -0.72 -13.92 -3.00
N THR A 75 0.03 -13.80 -4.10
CA THR A 75 -0.53 -13.76 -5.45
C THR A 75 -1.20 -15.09 -5.80
N TYR A 76 -0.59 -16.22 -5.42
CA TYR A 76 -1.19 -17.54 -5.65
C TYR A 76 -2.54 -17.68 -4.94
N ILE A 77 -2.62 -17.28 -3.67
CA ILE A 77 -3.89 -17.28 -2.91
C ILE A 77 -4.91 -16.34 -3.56
N SER A 78 -4.48 -15.12 -3.95
CA SER A 78 -5.35 -14.13 -4.60
C SER A 78 -5.93 -14.63 -5.92
N LEU A 79 -5.15 -15.38 -6.70
CA LEU A 79 -5.62 -16.01 -7.94
C LEU A 79 -6.62 -17.13 -7.67
N GLY A 80 -6.46 -17.87 -6.56
CA GLY A 80 -7.43 -18.87 -6.13
C GLY A 80 -8.77 -18.30 -5.66
N LEU A 81 -8.79 -17.07 -5.12
CA LEU A 81 -10.02 -16.37 -4.75
C LEU A 81 -10.76 -15.75 -5.95
N LEU A 82 -10.07 -15.52 -7.06
CA LEU A 82 -10.67 -14.91 -8.25
C LEU A 82 -11.64 -15.89 -8.92
N PRO A 83 -12.85 -15.45 -9.31
CA PRO A 83 -13.77 -16.28 -10.07
C PRO A 83 -13.14 -16.67 -11.42
N PRO A 84 -13.53 -17.82 -12.01
CA PRO A 84 -12.96 -18.29 -13.25
C PRO A 84 -13.11 -17.25 -14.35
N ARG A 85 -12.03 -17.06 -15.13
CA ARG A 85 -11.95 -16.06 -16.21
C ARG A 85 -13.19 -16.09 -17.12
N PRO A 86 -13.87 -14.94 -17.33
CA PRO A 86 -14.94 -14.83 -18.32
C PRO A 86 -14.42 -15.17 -19.72
N LYS A 87 -15.16 -15.98 -20.49
CA LYS A 87 -14.77 -16.45 -21.83
C LYS A 87 -14.65 -15.31 -22.86
N GLU A 88 -15.15 -14.12 -22.54
CA GLU A 88 -15.14 -12.94 -23.40
C GLU A 88 -13.78 -12.25 -23.48
N TYR A 89 -12.85 -12.56 -22.56
CA TYR A 89 -11.55 -11.89 -22.50
C TYR A 89 -10.45 -12.72 -23.17
N GLY A 90 -9.83 -12.14 -24.20
CA GLY A 90 -8.71 -12.74 -24.93
C GLY A 90 -7.37 -12.69 -24.18
N PHE A 91 -6.34 -13.24 -24.82
CA PHE A 91 -4.97 -13.36 -24.29
C PHE A 91 -4.36 -12.03 -23.82
N TRP A 92 -4.64 -10.92 -24.51
CA TRP A 92 -4.11 -9.59 -24.16
C TRP A 92 -4.51 -9.12 -22.76
N LYS A 93 -5.74 -9.38 -22.32
CA LYS A 93 -6.20 -9.04 -20.97
C LYS A 93 -5.49 -9.85 -19.89
N MET A 94 -5.09 -11.07 -20.21
CA MET A 94 -4.29 -11.90 -19.31
C MET A 94 -2.86 -11.33 -19.16
N PHE A 95 -2.28 -10.85 -20.26
CA PHE A 95 -0.98 -10.18 -20.22
C PHE A 95 -1.01 -8.86 -19.45
N GLU A 96 -2.05 -8.03 -19.65
CA GLU A 96 -2.27 -6.82 -18.87
C GLU A 96 -2.35 -7.11 -17.36
N MET A 97 -3.03 -8.19 -16.97
CA MET A 97 -3.11 -8.61 -15.57
C MET A 97 -1.73 -8.89 -14.97
N TYR A 98 -0.84 -9.59 -15.68
CA TYR A 98 0.52 -9.82 -15.20
C TYR A 98 1.37 -8.54 -15.14
N ILE A 99 1.23 -7.67 -16.13
CA ILE A 99 1.88 -6.35 -16.13
C ILE A 99 1.43 -5.51 -14.94
N GLN A 100 0.15 -5.55 -14.56
CA GLN A 100 -0.35 -4.86 -13.36
C GLN A 100 0.39 -5.31 -12.11
N TRP A 101 0.64 -6.61 -11.95
CA TRP A 101 1.42 -7.12 -10.81
C TRP A 101 2.86 -6.59 -10.82
N ALA A 102 3.53 -6.54 -11.97
CA ALA A 102 4.87 -5.98 -12.10
C ALA A 102 4.91 -4.45 -11.85
N LEU A 103 3.84 -3.74 -12.20
CA LEU A 103 3.69 -2.29 -11.98
C LEU A 103 3.30 -1.93 -10.54
N THR A 104 2.84 -2.89 -9.73
CA THR A 104 2.42 -2.68 -8.34
C THR A 104 3.35 -1.81 -7.49
N PRO A 105 4.68 -2.02 -7.45
CA PRO A 105 5.55 -1.17 -6.64
C PRO A 105 5.56 0.30 -7.11
N ILE A 106 5.42 0.54 -8.41
CA ILE A 106 5.37 1.89 -8.98
C ILE A 106 4.02 2.53 -8.65
N THR A 107 2.92 1.82 -8.90
CA THR A 107 1.57 2.34 -8.66
C THR A 107 1.30 2.56 -7.16
N ALA A 108 1.85 1.71 -6.29
CA ALA A 108 1.77 1.88 -4.84
C ALA A 108 2.40 3.20 -4.36
N ILE A 109 3.51 3.63 -4.97
CA ILE A 109 4.15 4.91 -4.62
C ILE A 109 3.30 6.08 -5.15
N PHE A 110 3.04 6.10 -6.46
CA PHE A 110 2.43 7.27 -7.11
C PHE A 110 0.93 7.43 -6.85
N PHE A 111 0.19 6.33 -6.84
CA PHE A 111 -1.27 6.33 -6.68
C PHE A 111 -1.73 5.85 -5.30
N GLY A 112 -0.86 5.22 -4.52
CA GLY A 112 -1.14 4.85 -3.13
C GLY A 112 -0.65 5.92 -2.16
N SER A 113 0.67 5.96 -1.93
CA SER A 113 1.27 6.78 -0.88
C SER A 113 1.15 8.28 -1.11
N ILE A 114 1.45 8.80 -2.31
CA ILE A 114 1.41 10.25 -2.56
C ILE A 114 0.01 10.85 -2.30
N PRO A 115 -1.08 10.38 -2.92
CA PRO A 115 -2.41 10.94 -2.66
C PRO A 115 -2.88 10.65 -1.24
N ALA A 116 -2.48 9.55 -0.61
CA ALA A 116 -2.79 9.28 0.79
C ALA A 116 -2.17 10.33 1.72
N VAL A 117 -0.90 10.68 1.52
CA VAL A 117 -0.21 11.72 2.28
C VAL A 117 -0.81 13.10 2.01
N ASP A 118 -1.14 13.44 0.75
CA ASP A 118 -1.83 14.70 0.43
C ASP A 118 -3.19 14.78 1.13
N ALA A 119 -3.99 13.71 1.09
CA ALA A 119 -5.29 13.66 1.76
C ALA A 119 -5.17 13.81 3.29
N GLN A 120 -4.22 13.10 3.92
CA GLN A 120 -3.95 13.20 5.36
C GLN A 120 -3.48 14.62 5.74
N THR A 121 -2.56 15.20 4.97
CA THR A 121 -2.04 16.56 5.21
C THR A 121 -3.13 17.61 5.04
N ARG A 122 -3.96 17.50 4.00
CA ARG A 122 -5.11 18.38 3.78
C ARG A 122 -6.13 18.29 4.91
N MET A 123 -6.38 17.09 5.42
CA MET A 123 -7.27 16.90 6.57
C MET A 123 -6.70 17.55 7.82
N MET A 124 -5.39 17.44 8.06
CA MET A 124 -4.69 18.14 9.16
C MET A 124 -4.75 19.66 9.02
N LEU A 125 -4.66 20.19 7.79
CA LEU A 125 -4.76 21.62 7.48
C LEU A 125 -6.21 22.14 7.38
N GLY A 126 -7.21 21.32 7.74
CA GLY A 126 -8.61 21.72 7.75
C GLY A 126 -9.26 21.89 6.37
N LYS A 127 -8.64 21.36 5.31
CA LYS A 127 -9.15 21.42 3.91
C LYS A 127 -9.52 20.03 3.40
N PRO A 128 -10.52 19.34 3.99
CA PRO A 128 -10.86 17.97 3.60
C PRO A 128 -11.31 17.90 2.14
N LEU A 129 -11.01 16.78 1.49
CA LEU A 129 -11.54 16.47 0.16
C LEU A 129 -13.07 16.29 0.26
N GLY A 130 -13.81 17.13 -0.45
CA GLY A 130 -15.28 17.02 -0.49
C GLY A 130 -15.75 15.74 -1.17
N PHE A 131 -16.91 15.23 -0.75
CA PHE A 131 -17.52 14.05 -1.35
C PHE A 131 -18.27 14.44 -2.64
N ARG A 132 -17.84 13.93 -3.79
CA ARG A 132 -18.56 14.11 -5.06
C ARG A 132 -19.44 12.90 -5.33
N VAL A 133 -20.76 13.11 -5.31
CA VAL A 133 -21.74 12.03 -5.56
C VAL A 133 -21.83 11.75 -7.06
N THR A 134 -21.57 10.51 -7.46
CA THR A 134 -21.79 10.07 -8.85
C THR A 134 -23.30 9.96 -9.10
N LYS A 135 -23.81 10.62 -10.16
CA LYS A 135 -25.21 10.53 -10.54
C LYS A 135 -25.53 9.09 -10.97
N LYS A 136 -26.41 8.41 -10.23
CA LYS A 136 -26.87 7.05 -10.57
C LYS A 136 -27.79 7.12 -11.78
N VAL A 137 -27.36 6.54 -12.90
CA VAL A 137 -28.21 6.36 -14.09
C VAL A 137 -28.94 5.04 -13.90
N VAL A 138 -30.26 5.07 -13.68
CA VAL A 138 -31.07 3.84 -13.62
C VAL A 138 -31.46 3.48 -15.07
N PRO A 139 -31.05 2.33 -15.60
CA PRO A 139 -31.49 1.88 -16.92
C PRO A 139 -33.02 1.72 -16.88
N ARG A 140 -33.72 2.34 -17.85
CA ARG A 140 -35.16 2.18 -18.01
C ARG A 140 -35.42 0.70 -18.30
N ARG A 141 -36.12 -0.02 -17.41
CA ARG A 141 -36.65 -1.35 -17.75
C ARG A 141 -37.65 -1.17 -18.90
N ILE A 142 -37.35 -1.81 -20.02
CA ILE A 142 -38.30 -2.04 -21.13
C ILE A 142 -39.08 -3.30 -20.78
#